data_AF-A0A9D0VGH7-F1
#
_entry.id   AF-A0A9D0VGH7-F1
#
_cell.length_a   1.000
_cell.length_b   1.000
_cell.length_c   1.000
_cell.angle_alpha   90.00
_cell.angle_beta   90.00
_cell.angle_gamma   90.00
#
_symmetry.space_group_name_H-M   'P 1'
#
loop_
_entity.id
_entity.type
_entity.pdbx_description
1 polymer ?
#
loop_
_entity_poly.entity_id
_entity_poly.type
_entity_poly.pdbx_seq_one_letter_code
_entity_poly.pdbx_strand_id
1 'polypeptide(L)'
;MSRAYEIRVKRSLVHHRRVEDGIEARLELLPIAAPERTSDLLAAELAERGWEIVDGVARRSVDGVVVEVDTTTGTVALRAEEQIDESYEVERTRRVYEERADQTRNQLADAADAELAARAAEREQEAQDDLAIRLEGVLTGMKAELDEVSNGVNRSALRERAAQMGEIIDVAEDPESGEMTIRVKV
;
A
#
# COMPACT_ATOMS: atom_id res chain seq x y z
N MET A 1 8.37 -57.27 -31.20
CA MET A 1 7.71 -56.19 -31.97
C MET A 1 7.55 -55.00 -31.03
N SER A 2 8.24 -53.89 -31.27
CA SER A 2 8.12 -52.68 -30.45
C SER A 2 6.83 -51.94 -30.81
N ARG A 3 5.96 -51.69 -29.84
CA ARG A 3 4.79 -50.82 -30.00
C ARG A 3 5.17 -49.39 -29.63
N ALA A 4 4.87 -48.46 -30.51
CA ALA A 4 5.01 -47.04 -30.25
C ALA A 4 3.66 -46.48 -29.78
N TYR A 5 3.68 -45.72 -28.69
CA TYR A 5 2.53 -45.07 -28.09
C TYR A 5 2.72 -43.55 -28.19
N GLU A 6 1.64 -42.83 -28.48
CA GLU A 6 1.58 -41.38 -28.31
C GLU A 6 0.97 -41.11 -26.94
N ILE A 7 1.73 -40.42 -26.08
CA ILE A 7 1.28 -40.02 -24.76
C ILE A 7 0.95 -38.55 -24.83
N ARG A 8 -0.30 -38.23 -24.50
CA ARG A 8 -0.80 -36.87 -24.34
C ARG A 8 -1.15 -36.66 -22.88
N VAL A 9 -0.58 -35.62 -22.29
CA VAL A 9 -0.91 -35.16 -20.95
C VAL A 9 -1.51 -33.77 -21.08
N LYS A 10 -2.73 -33.63 -20.58
CA LYS A 10 -3.44 -32.36 -20.48
C LYS A 10 -3.60 -32.02 -19.00
N ARG A 11 -3.20 -30.82 -18.61
CA ARG A 11 -3.31 -30.32 -17.25
C ARG A 11 -3.95 -28.94 -17.27
N SER A 12 -4.68 -28.64 -16.21
CA SER A 12 -5.29 -27.34 -15.99
C SER A 12 -5.10 -26.93 -14.54
N LEU A 13 -4.85 -25.65 -14.30
CA LEU A 13 -4.76 -25.05 -12.98
C LEU A 13 -5.76 -23.88 -12.92
N VAL A 14 -6.59 -23.86 -11.90
CA VAL A 14 -7.40 -22.70 -11.56
C VAL A 14 -6.73 -22.01 -10.38
N HIS A 15 -6.41 -20.73 -10.54
CA HIS A 15 -5.68 -19.94 -9.58
C HIS A 15 -6.58 -18.81 -9.08
N HIS A 16 -6.97 -18.90 -7.81
CA HIS A 16 -7.72 -17.88 -7.08
C HIS A 16 -6.81 -17.35 -5.98
N ARG A 17 -6.35 -16.11 -6.10
CA ARG A 17 -5.45 -15.52 -5.10
C ARG A 17 -5.76 -14.05 -4.90
N ARG A 18 -5.72 -13.64 -3.63
CA ARG A 18 -5.75 -12.26 -3.20
C ARG A 18 -4.32 -11.82 -2.92
N VAL A 19 -3.89 -10.77 -3.59
CA VAL A 19 -2.59 -10.13 -3.40
C VAL A 19 -2.83 -8.81 -2.69
N GLU A 20 -2.08 -8.58 -1.63
CA GLU A 20 -2.13 -7.36 -0.84
C GLU A 20 -0.74 -6.78 -0.73
N ASP A 21 -0.64 -5.46 -0.76
CA ASP A 21 0.58 -4.75 -0.43
C ASP A 21 0.25 -3.48 0.38
N GLY A 22 1.24 -2.96 1.09
CA GLY A 22 1.07 -1.75 1.87
C GLY A 22 2.37 -1.06 2.27
N ILE A 23 2.27 0.26 2.42
CA ILE A 23 3.37 1.13 2.84
C ILE A 23 2.96 1.82 4.13
N GLU A 24 3.86 1.85 5.10
CA GLU A 24 3.70 2.60 6.33
C GLU A 24 4.74 3.73 6.38
N ALA A 25 4.28 4.94 6.68
CA ALA A 25 5.09 6.13 6.86
C ALA A 25 4.62 6.89 8.11
N ARG A 26 5.40 7.88 8.54
CA ARG A 26 5.04 8.70 9.70
C ARG A 26 5.08 10.18 9.35
N LEU A 27 4.09 10.93 9.83
CA LEU A 27 4.05 12.38 9.73
C LEU A 27 5.04 13.03 10.71
N GLU A 28 5.69 14.10 10.25
CA GLU A 28 6.66 14.87 11.03
C GLU A 28 5.95 15.87 11.97
N LEU A 29 5.34 15.34 13.04
CA LEU A 29 4.64 16.12 14.05
C LEU A 29 5.60 16.58 15.15
N LEU A 30 5.70 17.89 15.37
CA LEU A 30 6.57 18.45 16.38
C LEU A 30 5.94 18.28 17.78
N PRO A 31 6.70 17.89 18.81
CA PRO A 31 6.18 17.66 20.16
C PRO A 31 5.98 18.98 20.92
N ILE A 32 5.13 19.86 20.39
CA ILE A 32 4.85 21.21 20.93
C ILE A 32 3.68 21.17 21.92
N ALA A 33 2.67 20.33 21.65
CA ALA A 33 1.49 20.14 22.47
C ALA A 33 1.48 18.74 23.12
N ALA A 34 0.57 18.53 24.07
CA ALA A 34 0.32 17.20 24.64
C ALA A 34 -0.18 16.25 23.55
N PRO A 35 0.16 14.94 23.59
CA PRO A 35 -0.20 13.97 22.55
C PRO A 35 -1.70 13.94 22.22
N GLU A 36 -2.55 14.03 23.24
CA GLU A 36 -4.01 14.05 23.08
C GLU A 36 -4.45 15.29 22.28
N ARG A 37 -3.83 16.45 22.56
CA ARG A 37 -4.14 17.68 21.85
C ARG A 37 -3.62 17.68 20.42
N THR A 38 -2.43 17.12 20.19
CA THR A 38 -1.90 16.94 18.83
C THR A 38 -2.81 16.04 18.01
N SER A 39 -3.37 14.98 18.62
CA SER A 39 -4.35 14.10 17.97
C SER A 39 -5.63 14.84 17.57
N ASP A 40 -6.19 15.66 18.47
CA ASP A 40 -7.36 16.49 18.16
C ASP A 40 -7.08 17.46 17.00
N LEU A 41 -5.91 18.11 16.99
CA LEU A 41 -5.52 19.06 15.96
C LEU A 41 -5.33 18.35 14.61
N LEU A 42 -4.71 17.18 14.61
CA LEU A 42 -4.53 16.36 13.40
C LEU A 42 -5.87 15.86 12.86
N ALA A 43 -6.76 15.41 13.73
CA ALA A 43 -8.11 15.04 13.36
C ALA A 43 -8.87 16.23 12.73
N ALA A 44 -8.80 17.42 13.32
CA ALA A 44 -9.46 18.60 12.78
C ALA A 44 -8.94 18.97 11.37
N GLU A 45 -7.62 19.04 11.19
CA GLU A 45 -7.00 19.37 9.89
C GLU A 45 -7.33 18.34 8.80
N LEU A 46 -7.32 17.04 9.14
CA LEU A 46 -7.70 15.98 8.20
C LEU A 46 -9.19 16.05 7.83
N ALA A 47 -10.07 16.29 8.81
CA ALA A 47 -11.50 16.44 8.55
C ALA A 47 -11.80 17.64 7.63
N GLU A 48 -11.11 18.77 7.80
CA GLU A 48 -11.25 19.95 6.95
C GLU A 48 -10.85 19.66 5.49
N ARG A 49 -9.91 18.74 5.29
CA ARG A 49 -9.47 18.26 3.97
C ARG A 49 -10.34 17.13 3.40
N GLY A 50 -11.44 16.81 4.06
CA GLY A 50 -12.43 15.83 3.60
C GLY A 50 -12.11 14.38 3.92
N TRP A 51 -11.23 14.13 4.90
CA TRP A 51 -11.00 12.78 5.42
C TRP A 51 -12.15 12.37 6.34
N GLU A 52 -12.52 11.09 6.27
CA GLU A 52 -13.51 10.51 7.18
C GLU A 52 -12.82 10.00 8.44
N ILE A 53 -13.25 10.46 9.61
CA ILE A 53 -12.61 10.10 10.88
C ILE A 53 -13.49 9.11 11.62
N VAL A 54 -12.93 7.93 11.89
CA VAL A 54 -13.59 6.86 12.64
C VAL A 54 -12.62 6.36 13.69
N ASP A 55 -13.03 6.42 14.96
CA ASP A 55 -12.28 5.87 16.11
C ASP A 55 -10.79 6.29 16.19
N GLY A 56 -10.48 7.54 15.83
CA GLY A 56 -9.10 8.07 15.86
C GLY A 56 -8.25 7.71 14.64
N VAL A 57 -8.87 7.15 13.60
CA VAL A 57 -8.24 6.88 12.31
C VAL A 57 -8.96 7.70 11.24
N ALA A 58 -8.22 8.56 10.57
CA ALA A 58 -8.69 9.26 9.39
C ALA A 58 -8.50 8.35 8.16
N ARG A 59 -9.54 8.13 7.38
CA ARG A 59 -9.54 7.24 6.22
C ARG A 59 -9.95 7.98 4.96
N ARG A 60 -9.28 7.65 3.86
CA ARG A 60 -9.61 8.11 2.52
C ARG A 60 -9.28 7.02 1.51
N SER A 61 -10.04 6.94 0.42
CA SER A 61 -9.71 6.08 -0.71
C SER A 61 -9.32 6.92 -1.92
N VAL A 62 -8.17 6.60 -2.52
CA VAL A 62 -7.64 7.27 -3.70
C VAL A 62 -7.17 6.19 -4.67
N ASP A 63 -7.74 6.18 -5.88
CA ASP A 63 -7.36 5.23 -6.94
C ASP A 63 -7.36 3.75 -6.53
N GLY A 64 -8.30 3.36 -5.67
CA GLY A 64 -8.40 1.99 -5.14
C GLY A 64 -7.40 1.64 -4.04
N VAL A 65 -6.54 2.58 -3.65
CA VAL A 65 -5.71 2.50 -2.44
C VAL A 65 -6.50 3.06 -1.27
N VAL A 66 -6.49 2.35 -0.16
CA VAL A 66 -7.02 2.82 1.12
C VAL A 66 -5.88 3.48 1.88
N VAL A 67 -6.05 4.75 2.23
CA VAL A 67 -5.10 5.50 3.04
C VAL A 67 -5.71 5.76 4.40
N GLU A 68 -4.98 5.38 5.43
CA GLU A 68 -5.37 5.51 6.83
C GLU A 68 -4.30 6.33 7.55
N VAL A 69 -4.72 7.31 8.34
CA VAL A 69 -3.84 8.11 9.21
C VAL A 69 -4.31 7.93 10.64
N ASP A 70 -3.49 7.33 11.48
CA ASP A 70 -3.72 7.27 12.91
C ASP A 70 -3.43 8.66 13.51
N THR A 71 -4.47 9.30 14.04
CA THR A 71 -4.36 10.67 14.55
C THR A 71 -3.56 10.74 15.85
N THR A 72 -3.45 9.62 16.58
CA THR A 72 -2.73 9.54 17.84
C THR A 72 -1.23 9.42 17.62
N THR A 73 -0.82 8.59 16.66
CA THR A 73 0.61 8.30 16.41
C THR A 73 1.21 9.13 15.28
N GLY A 74 0.36 9.65 14.38
CA GLY A 74 0.76 10.27 13.12
C GLY A 74 1.22 9.25 12.07
N THR A 75 0.92 7.96 12.25
CA THR A 75 1.26 6.92 11.29
C THR A 75 0.29 6.94 10.13
N VAL A 76 0.84 6.94 8.91
CA VAL A 76 0.11 6.86 7.64
C VAL A 76 0.32 5.46 7.07
N ALA A 77 -0.77 4.73 6.84
CA ALA A 77 -0.76 3.42 6.22
C ALA A 77 -1.51 3.48 4.89
N LEU A 78 -0.86 3.03 3.81
CA LEU A 78 -1.48 2.84 2.51
C LEU A 78 -1.65 1.34 2.29
N ARG A 79 -2.83 0.91 1.85
CA ARG A 79 -3.10 -0.49 1.53
C ARG A 79 -3.78 -0.61 0.17
N ALA A 80 -3.32 -1.56 -0.62
CA ALA A 80 -3.91 -1.90 -1.90
C ALA A 80 -4.12 -3.41 -2.01
N GLU A 81 -5.16 -3.82 -2.73
CA GLU A 81 -5.54 -5.21 -2.92
C GLU A 81 -5.87 -5.46 -4.39
N GLU A 82 -5.48 -6.63 -4.89
CA GLU A 82 -5.89 -7.16 -6.17
C GLU A 82 -6.32 -8.63 -6.03
N GLN A 83 -7.38 -9.00 -6.74
CA GLN A 83 -7.88 -10.38 -6.82
C GLN A 83 -7.54 -10.96 -8.20
N ILE A 84 -6.83 -12.09 -8.19
CA ILE A 84 -6.46 -12.86 -9.39
C ILE A 84 -7.37 -14.09 -9.45
N ASP A 85 -8.19 -14.18 -10.49
CA ASP A 85 -9.07 -15.31 -10.79
C ASP A 85 -8.80 -15.80 -12.22
N GLU A 86 -7.78 -16.64 -12.39
CA GLU A 86 -7.31 -17.07 -13.72
C GLU A 86 -7.26 -18.61 -13.84
N SER A 87 -7.47 -19.10 -15.06
CA SER A 87 -7.36 -20.53 -15.37
C SER A 87 -6.32 -20.76 -16.47
N TYR A 88 -5.35 -21.62 -16.20
CA TYR A 88 -4.30 -21.99 -17.14
C TYR A 88 -4.51 -23.43 -17.61
N GLU A 89 -4.21 -23.68 -18.88
CA GLU A 89 -4.25 -25.01 -19.48
C GLU A 89 -2.97 -25.27 -20.28
N VAL A 90 -2.41 -26.47 -20.12
CA VAL A 90 -1.21 -26.92 -20.84
C VAL A 90 -1.45 -28.33 -21.36
N GLU A 91 -1.12 -28.54 -22.64
CA GLU A 91 -1.10 -29.87 -23.26
C GLU A 91 0.32 -30.21 -23.72
N ARG A 92 0.81 -31.38 -23.33
CA ARG A 92 2.11 -31.92 -23.74
C ARG A 92 1.91 -33.29 -24.39
N THR A 93 2.48 -33.47 -25.57
CA THR A 93 2.40 -34.74 -26.31
C THR A 93 3.79 -35.25 -26.66
N ARG A 94 4.04 -36.56 -26.48
CA ARG A 94 5.29 -37.21 -26.88
C ARG A 94 5.05 -38.65 -27.35
N ARG A 95 5.76 -39.06 -28.40
CA ARG A 95 5.77 -40.44 -28.88
C ARG A 95 6.89 -41.23 -28.24
N VAL A 96 6.58 -42.40 -27.70
CA VAL A 96 7.54 -43.27 -27.00
C VAL A 96 7.26 -44.74 -27.22
N TYR A 97 8.28 -45.57 -27.07
CA TYR A 97 8.14 -47.02 -27.03
C TYR A 97 7.59 -47.47 -25.67
N GLU A 98 6.89 -48.60 -25.66
CA GLU A 98 6.20 -49.19 -24.49
C GLU A 98 7.02 -49.19 -23.21
N GLU A 99 8.30 -49.57 -23.31
CA GLU A 99 9.24 -49.74 -22.19
C GLU A 99 9.46 -48.46 -21.38
N ARG A 100 9.20 -47.28 -21.95
CA ARG A 100 9.38 -45.96 -21.31
C ARG A 100 8.09 -45.16 -21.20
N ALA A 101 6.94 -45.79 -21.47
CA ALA A 101 5.66 -45.10 -21.52
C ALA A 101 5.32 -44.42 -20.18
N ASP A 102 5.39 -45.17 -19.07
CA ASP A 102 5.01 -44.63 -17.76
C ASP A 102 5.99 -43.56 -17.25
N GLN A 103 7.29 -43.78 -17.42
CA GLN A 103 8.30 -42.78 -17.07
C GLN A 103 8.10 -41.48 -17.86
N THR A 104 7.81 -41.59 -19.16
CA THR A 104 7.59 -40.41 -20.00
C THR A 104 6.28 -39.71 -19.66
N ARG A 105 5.22 -40.46 -19.32
CA ARG A 105 3.95 -39.87 -18.87
C ARG A 105 4.16 -39.03 -17.61
N ASN A 106 4.89 -39.56 -16.63
CA ASN A 106 5.18 -38.83 -15.39
C ASN A 106 6.02 -37.58 -15.67
N GLN A 107 7.08 -37.69 -16.48
CA GLN A 107 7.89 -36.53 -16.88
C GLN A 107 7.07 -35.44 -17.60
N LEU A 108 6.13 -35.82 -18.48
CA LEU A 108 5.25 -34.87 -19.15
C LEU A 108 4.25 -34.23 -18.18
N ALA A 109 3.77 -34.98 -17.19
CA ALA A 109 2.91 -34.47 -16.14
C ALA A 109 3.65 -33.50 -15.24
N ASP A 110 4.83 -33.86 -14.73
CA ASP A 110 5.67 -33.00 -13.89
C ASP A 110 6.05 -31.71 -14.62
N ALA A 111 6.38 -31.80 -15.91
CA ALA A 111 6.69 -30.63 -16.72
C ALA A 111 5.48 -29.71 -16.95
N ALA A 112 4.29 -30.28 -17.17
CA ALA A 112 3.06 -29.51 -17.32
C ALA A 112 2.65 -28.85 -15.99
N ASP A 113 2.80 -29.56 -14.87
CA ASP A 113 2.50 -29.05 -13.53
C ASP A 113 3.48 -27.93 -13.15
N ALA A 114 4.78 -28.07 -13.48
CA ALA A 114 5.79 -27.02 -13.28
C ALA A 114 5.53 -25.77 -14.14
N GLU A 115 5.10 -25.93 -15.39
CA GLU A 115 4.75 -24.81 -16.27
C GLU A 115 3.53 -24.04 -15.76
N LEU A 116 2.49 -24.76 -15.33
CA LEU A 116 1.29 -24.13 -14.76
C LEU A 116 1.64 -23.36 -13.47
N ALA A 117 2.49 -23.92 -12.61
CA ALA A 117 2.96 -23.24 -11.40
C ALA A 117 3.80 -21.99 -11.72
N ALA A 118 4.68 -22.07 -12.71
CA ALA A 118 5.49 -20.93 -13.14
C ALA A 118 4.64 -19.77 -13.66
N ARG A 119 3.62 -20.06 -14.49
CA ARG A 119 2.69 -19.03 -15.00
C ARG A 119 1.89 -18.36 -13.88
N ALA A 120 1.40 -19.14 -12.92
CA ALA A 120 0.67 -18.59 -11.78
C ALA A 120 1.57 -17.70 -10.91
N ALA A 121 2.83 -18.10 -10.69
CA ALA A 121 3.79 -17.30 -9.93
C ALA A 121 4.21 -16.01 -10.65
N GLU A 122 4.40 -16.07 -11.97
CA GLU A 122 4.68 -14.88 -12.80
C GLU A 122 3.53 -13.87 -12.70
N ARG A 123 2.28 -14.32 -12.85
CA ARG A 123 1.11 -13.45 -12.74
C ARG A 123 0.96 -12.83 -11.34
N GLU A 124 1.30 -13.59 -10.29
CA GLU A 124 1.31 -13.07 -8.93
C GLU A 124 2.38 -11.98 -8.74
N GLN A 125 3.59 -12.19 -9.26
CA GLN A 125 4.65 -11.19 -9.18
C GLN A 125 4.27 -9.91 -9.93
N GLU A 126 3.71 -10.04 -11.13
CA GLU A 126 3.20 -8.89 -11.89
C GLU A 126 2.13 -8.11 -11.09
N ALA A 127 1.20 -8.81 -10.42
CA ALA A 127 0.21 -8.15 -9.57
C ALA A 127 0.86 -7.42 -8.40
N GLN A 128 1.89 -8.00 -7.76
CA GLN A 128 2.61 -7.34 -6.67
C GLN A 128 3.32 -6.08 -7.15
N ASP A 129 4.00 -6.15 -8.30
CA ASP A 129 4.72 -5.02 -8.88
C ASP A 129 3.74 -3.89 -9.27
N ASP A 130 2.59 -4.24 -9.84
CA ASP A 130 1.53 -3.28 -10.18
C ASP A 130 0.93 -2.60 -8.94
N LEU A 131 0.73 -3.35 -7.85
CA LEU A 131 0.29 -2.79 -6.57
C LEU A 131 1.35 -1.84 -5.99
N ALA A 132 2.63 -2.21 -6.03
CA ALA A 132 3.72 -1.38 -5.54
C ALA A 132 3.81 -0.04 -6.30
N ILE A 133 3.75 -0.07 -7.65
CA ILE A 133 3.73 1.14 -8.47
C ILE A 133 2.52 2.03 -8.12
N ARG A 134 1.36 1.43 -7.90
CA ARG A 134 0.14 2.17 -7.51
C ARG A 134 0.30 2.83 -6.14
N LEU A 135 0.85 2.10 -5.17
CA LEU A 135 1.12 2.61 -3.82
C LEU A 135 2.12 3.77 -3.85
N GLU A 136 3.23 3.64 -4.59
CA GLU A 136 4.22 4.71 -4.75
C GLU A 136 3.63 5.95 -5.43
N GLY A 137 2.79 5.76 -6.45
CA GLY A 137 2.11 6.85 -7.15
C GLY A 137 1.19 7.64 -6.21
N VAL A 138 0.36 6.94 -5.44
CA VAL A 138 -0.54 7.55 -4.44
C VAL A 138 0.27 8.24 -3.34
N LEU A 139 1.29 7.59 -2.79
CA LEU A 139 2.15 8.18 -1.76
C LEU A 139 2.81 9.48 -2.25
N THR A 140 3.36 9.46 -3.46
CA THR A 140 4.00 10.64 -4.05
C THR A 140 3.00 11.77 -4.28
N GLY A 141 1.80 11.45 -4.77
CA GLY A 141 0.73 12.43 -4.95
C GLY A 141 0.21 13.02 -3.65
N MET A 142 0.14 12.21 -2.59
CA MET A 142 -0.37 12.64 -1.28
C MET A 142 0.68 13.28 -0.39
N LYS A 143 1.97 13.11 -0.69
CA LYS A 143 3.06 13.66 0.13
C LYS A 143 2.90 15.15 0.39
N ALA A 144 2.64 15.95 -0.65
CA ALA A 144 2.45 17.39 -0.49
C ALA A 144 1.25 17.72 0.41
N GLU A 145 0.13 16.99 0.26
CA GLU A 145 -1.05 17.17 1.10
C GLU A 145 -0.76 16.83 2.56
N LEU A 146 -0.06 15.71 2.82
CA LEU A 146 0.30 15.25 4.15
C LEU A 146 1.33 16.16 4.85
N ASP A 147 2.29 16.68 4.09
CA ASP A 147 3.27 17.67 4.58
C ASP A 147 2.54 18.97 4.99
N GLU A 148 1.58 19.43 4.21
CA GLU A 148 0.76 20.59 4.57
C GLU A 148 -0.10 20.34 5.82
N VAL A 149 -0.69 19.14 5.96
CA VAL A 149 -1.42 18.76 7.18
C VAL A 149 -0.50 18.83 8.39
N SER A 150 0.68 18.23 8.30
CA SER A 150 1.66 18.26 9.40
C SER A 150 2.03 19.69 9.78
N ASN A 151 2.29 20.54 8.79
CA ASN A 151 2.60 21.96 9.00
C ASN A 151 1.41 22.75 9.58
N GLY A 152 0.17 22.44 9.19
CA GLY A 152 -1.04 23.00 9.78
C GLY A 152 -1.15 22.68 11.27
N VAL A 153 -1.00 21.41 11.62
CA VAL A 153 -1.01 20.94 13.02
C VAL A 153 0.09 21.61 13.83
N ASN A 154 1.32 21.65 13.32
CA ASN A 154 2.46 22.26 14.00
C ASN A 154 2.24 23.77 14.25
N ARG A 155 1.67 24.51 13.29
CA ARG A 155 1.34 25.93 13.46
C ARG A 155 0.25 26.14 14.50
N SER A 156 -0.80 25.32 14.45
CA SER A 156 -1.90 25.38 15.43
C SER A 156 -1.39 25.08 16.85
N ALA A 157 -0.58 24.05 17.01
CA ALA A 157 0.06 23.70 18.28
C ALA A 157 0.98 24.83 18.79
N LEU A 158 1.76 25.46 17.91
CA LEU A 158 2.64 26.56 18.28
C LEU A 158 1.86 27.80 18.73
N ARG A 159 0.75 28.14 18.06
CA ARG A 159 -0.14 29.24 18.46
C ARG A 159 -0.76 28.99 19.83
N GLU A 160 -1.26 27.78 20.09
CA GLU A 160 -1.81 27.42 21.39
C GLU A 160 -0.73 27.51 22.48
N ARG A 161 0.47 27.01 22.22
CA ARG A 161 1.58 27.08 23.17
C ARG A 161 1.99 28.51 23.47
N ALA A 162 2.07 29.38 22.46
CA ALA A 162 2.38 30.79 22.62
C ALA A 162 1.32 31.53 23.44
N ALA A 163 0.03 31.25 23.21
CA ALA A 163 -1.08 31.83 23.97
C ALA A 163 -1.07 31.41 25.45
N GLN A 164 -0.59 30.21 25.77
CA GLN A 164 -0.39 29.78 27.16
C GLN A 164 0.74 30.53 27.86
N MET A 165 1.72 31.04 27.10
CA MET A 165 2.89 31.75 27.64
C MET A 165 2.62 33.24 27.88
N GLY A 166 1.64 33.84 27.19
CA GLY A 166 1.30 35.26 27.34
C GLY A 166 0.44 35.81 26.20
N GLU A 167 0.35 37.14 26.08
CA GLU A 167 -0.41 37.80 25.02
C GLU A 167 0.41 37.81 23.71
N ILE A 168 -0.17 37.27 22.64
CA ILE A 168 0.47 37.24 21.31
C ILE A 168 0.45 38.65 20.72
N ILE A 169 1.62 39.25 20.51
CA ILE A 169 1.76 40.60 19.94
C ILE A 169 1.84 40.54 18.41
N ASP A 170 2.56 39.56 17.89
CA ASP A 170 2.87 39.49 16.46
C ASP A 170 3.11 38.05 16.03
N VAL A 171 2.69 37.75 14.80
CA VAL A 171 2.86 36.45 14.15
C VAL A 171 3.42 36.71 12.76
N ALA A 172 4.66 36.30 12.53
CA ALA A 172 5.29 36.32 11.22
C ALA A 172 5.45 34.87 10.72
N GLU A 173 5.07 34.63 9.47
CA GLU A 173 5.16 33.33 8.80
C GLU A 173 5.85 33.53 7.47
N ASP A 174 6.92 32.77 7.23
CA ASP A 174 7.58 32.70 5.93
C ASP A 174 6.94 31.56 5.09
N PRO A 175 6.26 31.89 3.99
CA PRO A 175 5.55 30.91 3.17
C PRO A 175 6.48 29.98 2.37
N GLU A 176 7.76 30.33 2.20
CA GLU A 176 8.72 29.50 1.44
C GLU A 176 9.48 28.52 2.34
N SER A 177 9.85 28.93 3.55
CA SER A 177 10.61 28.09 4.49
C SER A 177 9.74 27.36 5.51
N GLY A 178 8.50 27.80 5.71
CA GLY A 178 7.63 27.29 6.78
C GLY A 178 8.06 27.74 8.18
N GLU A 179 9.04 28.64 8.29
CA GLU A 179 9.45 29.21 9.58
C GLU A 179 8.34 30.14 10.12
N MET A 180 7.94 29.88 11.35
CA MET A 180 6.94 30.68 12.06
C MET A 180 7.57 31.31 13.30
N THR A 181 7.50 32.64 13.38
CA THR A 181 7.95 33.41 14.54
C THR A 181 6.77 34.04 15.25
N ILE A 182 6.56 33.68 16.52
CA ILE A 182 5.52 34.28 17.37
C ILE A 182 6.18 35.12 18.45
N ARG A 183 5.86 36.42 18.50
CA ARG A 183 6.29 37.32 19.58
C ARG A 183 5.23 37.35 20.67
N VAL A 184 5.61 36.95 21.88
CA VAL A 184 4.73 36.87 23.04
C VAL A 184 5.17 37.90 24.09
N LYS A 185 4.20 38.62 24.66
CA LYS A 185 4.39 39.47 25.84
C LYS A 185 4.06 38.67 27.10
N VAL A 186 5.02 38.57 28.00
CA VAL A 186 4.85 37.97 29.33
C VAL A 186 4.60 39.06 30.36
#